data_AF-A0A503EDI6-F1
#
_entry.id   AF-A0A503EDI6-F1
#
_cell.length_a   1.000
_cell.length_b   1.000
_cell.length_c   1.000
_cell.angle_alpha   90.00
_cell.angle_beta   90.00
_cell.angle_gamma   90.00
#
_symmetry.space_group_name_H-M   'P 1'
#
loop_
_entity.id
_entity.type
_entity.pdbx_description
1 polymer ?
#
loop_
_entity_poly.entity_id
_entity_poly.type
_entity_poly.pdbx_seq_one_letter_code
_entity_poly.pdbx_strand_id
1 'polypeptide(L)'
;MRDSYDYLHIRPKDGESLSLWFTRVIECAISDSKGRQGRIRGALHDLERMAREEGMAEGRREVQQLMDTETARLGKRITDLELMLRGSVSKIDAEAERQEAARAMRNRCSDAAMDYGCVPNNTSEAIYALPLPKPLFTQTVRPK
;
A
#
# COMPACT_ATOMS: atom_id res chain seq x y z
N MET A 1 -29.75 -26.67 31.97
CA MET A 1 -28.58 -25.95 32.51
C MET A 1 -27.38 -26.83 32.26
N ARG A 2 -26.37 -26.35 31.52
CA ARG A 2 -25.08 -27.04 31.38
C ARG A 2 -24.40 -26.95 32.74
N ASP A 3 -24.14 -28.08 33.39
CA ASP A 3 -23.16 -28.11 34.47
C ASP A 3 -21.83 -27.66 33.84
N SER A 4 -21.46 -26.40 34.11
CA SER A 4 -20.12 -25.91 33.81
C SER A 4 -19.19 -26.66 34.74
N TYR A 5 -18.64 -27.78 34.27
CA TYR A 5 -17.62 -28.49 35.03
C TYR A 5 -16.41 -27.57 35.14
N ASP A 6 -16.23 -27.00 36.33
CA ASP A 6 -15.20 -26.00 36.60
C ASP A 6 -13.88 -26.70 36.99
N TYR A 7 -12.84 -26.46 36.17
CA TYR A 7 -11.50 -27.02 36.35
C TYR A 7 -10.51 -26.01 36.95
N LEU A 8 -10.96 -24.86 37.46
CA LEU A 8 -10.11 -23.80 38.02
C LEU A 8 -9.21 -24.26 39.18
N HIS A 9 -9.56 -25.37 39.84
CA HIS A 9 -8.75 -26.02 40.87
C HIS A 9 -7.50 -26.71 40.31
N ILE A 10 -7.46 -27.01 39.00
CA ILE A 10 -6.32 -27.59 38.29
C ILE A 10 -5.60 -26.45 37.58
N ARG A 11 -4.70 -25.77 38.30
CA ARG A 11 -3.91 -24.69 37.70
C ARG A 11 -2.92 -25.22 36.65
N PRO A 12 -2.72 -24.51 35.53
CA PRO A 12 -1.60 -24.75 34.62
C PRO A 12 -0.29 -24.58 35.39
N LYS A 13 0.66 -25.48 35.14
CA LYS A 13 2.03 -25.32 35.63
C LYS A 13 2.83 -24.45 34.66
N ASP A 14 3.87 -23.78 35.16
CA ASP A 14 4.72 -22.94 34.31
C ASP A 14 5.36 -23.77 33.19
N GLY A 15 5.16 -23.35 31.93
CA GLY A 15 5.67 -24.03 30.73
C GLY A 15 4.93 -25.32 30.36
N GLU A 16 3.81 -25.66 31.01
CA GLU A 16 2.99 -26.83 30.68
C GLU A 16 2.23 -26.62 29.37
N SER A 17 2.32 -27.59 28.44
CA SER A 17 1.53 -27.54 27.22
C SER A 17 0.04 -27.76 27.51
N LEU A 18 -0.82 -27.18 26.66
CA LEU A 18 -2.28 -27.34 26.75
C LEU A 18 -2.69 -28.83 26.82
N SER A 19 -2.00 -29.70 26.08
CA SER A 19 -2.21 -31.15 26.08
C SER A 19 -1.88 -31.83 27.41
N LEU A 20 -0.79 -31.43 28.07
CA LEU A 20 -0.39 -31.98 29.37
C LEU A 20 -1.34 -31.49 30.48
N TRP A 21 -1.76 -30.24 30.42
CA TRP A 21 -2.76 -29.69 31.34
C TRP A 21 -4.11 -30.42 31.21
N PHE A 22 -4.63 -30.62 29.99
CA PHE A 22 -5.88 -31.34 29.79
C PHE A 22 -5.82 -32.83 30.14
N THR A 23 -4.66 -33.47 29.96
CA THR A 23 -4.44 -34.84 30.44
C THR A 23 -4.68 -34.94 31.94
N ARG A 24 -4.15 -34.00 32.73
CA ARG A 24 -4.40 -33.94 34.18
C ARG A 24 -5.87 -33.67 34.53
N VAL A 25 -6.53 -32.81 33.75
CA VAL A 25 -7.98 -32.54 33.92
C VAL A 25 -8.80 -33.83 33.72
N ILE A 26 -8.46 -34.62 32.69
CA ILE A 26 -9.10 -35.90 32.42
C ILE A 26 -8.77 -36.93 33.51
N GLU A 27 -7.52 -37.03 33.95
CA GLU A 27 -7.10 -37.92 35.04
C GLU A 27 -7.87 -37.63 36.34
N CYS A 28 -8.03 -36.35 36.70
CA CYS A 28 -8.88 -35.95 37.83
C CYS A 28 -10.34 -36.33 37.61
N ALA A 29 -10.89 -36.11 36.41
CA ALA A 29 -12.26 -36.52 36.08
C ALA A 29 -12.47 -38.06 36.10
N ILE A 30 -11.43 -38.85 35.79
CA ILE A 30 -11.45 -40.31 35.86
C ILE A 30 -11.43 -40.78 37.33
N SER A 31 -10.69 -40.10 38.20
CA SER A 31 -10.60 -40.43 39.63
C SER A 31 -11.90 -40.20 40.41
N ASP A 32 -12.84 -39.43 39.86
CA ASP A 32 -14.15 -39.18 40.46
C ASP A 32 -15.18 -40.30 40.15
N SER A 33 -15.88 -40.77 41.18
CA SER A 33 -16.82 -41.90 41.05
C SER A 33 -18.19 -41.52 40.46
N LYS A 34 -18.67 -40.28 40.68
CA LYS A 34 -19.96 -39.79 40.17
C LYS A 34 -19.74 -38.76 39.06
N GLY A 35 -20.41 -38.97 37.91
CA GLY A 35 -20.40 -38.01 36.80
C GLY A 35 -19.15 -37.99 35.92
N ARG A 36 -18.24 -38.98 36.07
CA ARG A 36 -16.98 -39.09 35.31
C ARG A 36 -17.15 -38.90 33.80
N GLN A 37 -18.16 -39.54 33.20
CA GLN A 37 -18.39 -39.47 31.76
C GLN A 37 -18.79 -38.07 31.29
N GLY A 38 -19.60 -37.36 32.09
CA GLY A 38 -19.99 -35.98 31.79
C GLY A 38 -18.80 -35.04 31.86
N ARG A 39 -17.94 -35.19 32.88
CA ARG A 39 -16.73 -34.39 33.08
C ARG A 39 -15.67 -34.62 32.00
N ILE A 40 -15.46 -35.87 31.59
CA ILE A 40 -14.54 -36.21 30.50
C ILE A 40 -15.04 -35.61 29.17
N ARG A 41 -16.35 -35.74 28.88
CA ARG A 41 -16.95 -35.13 27.68
C ARG A 41 -16.87 -33.61 27.70
N GLY A 42 -17.08 -32.98 28.86
CA GLY A 42 -16.92 -31.54 29.04
C GLY A 42 -15.50 -31.07 28.76
N ALA A 43 -14.50 -31.73 29.36
CA ALA A 43 -13.10 -31.40 29.18
C ALA A 43 -12.66 -31.55 27.70
N LEU A 44 -13.07 -32.63 27.03
CA LEU A 44 -12.77 -32.82 25.60
C LEU A 44 -13.42 -31.72 24.73
N HIS A 45 -14.66 -31.34 25.02
CA HIS A 45 -15.34 -30.27 24.29
C HIS A 45 -14.68 -28.89 24.51
N ASP A 46 -14.18 -28.62 25.72
CA ASP A 46 -13.45 -27.38 26.02
C ASP A 46 -12.07 -27.34 25.34
N LEU A 47 -11.36 -28.47 25.28
CA LEU A 47 -10.13 -28.61 24.51
C LEU A 47 -10.35 -28.34 23.02
N GLU A 48 -11.40 -28.93 22.44
CA GLU A 48 -11.76 -28.67 21.04
C GLU A 48 -12.10 -27.20 20.78
N ARG A 49 -12.82 -26.54 21.71
CA ARG A 49 -13.12 -25.11 21.60
C ARG A 49 -11.85 -24.27 21.62
N MET A 50 -10.95 -24.51 22.58
CA MET A 50 -9.69 -23.76 22.70
C MET A 50 -8.81 -23.95 21.46
N ALA A 51 -8.68 -25.17 20.96
CA ALA A 51 -7.92 -25.45 19.74
C ALA A 51 -8.48 -24.71 18.51
N ARG A 52 -9.82 -24.61 18.39
CA ARG A 52 -10.44 -23.82 17.32
C ARG A 52 -10.20 -22.31 17.48
N GLU A 53 -10.27 -21.80 18.71
CA GLU A 53 -10.03 -20.39 19.01
C GLU A 53 -8.58 -19.98 18.78
N GLU A 54 -7.61 -20.84 19.13
CA GLU A 54 -6.19 -20.66 18.83
C GLU A 54 -5.93 -20.65 17.32
N GLY A 55 -6.49 -21.62 16.57
CA GLY A 55 -6.36 -21.63 15.11
C GLY A 55 -6.95 -20.38 14.43
N MET A 56 -8.06 -19.85 14.95
CA MET A 56 -8.62 -18.57 14.48
C MET A 56 -7.75 -17.37 14.85
N ALA A 57 -7.08 -17.40 16.00
CA ALA A 57 -6.16 -16.35 16.42
C ALA A 57 -4.87 -16.36 15.60
N GLU A 58 -4.32 -17.53 15.28
CA GLU A 58 -3.18 -17.69 14.38
C GLU A 58 -3.50 -17.20 12.97
N GLY A 59 -4.63 -17.64 12.39
CA GLY A 59 -5.07 -17.15 11.07
C GLY A 59 -5.24 -15.63 11.03
N ARG A 60 -5.74 -15.01 12.10
CA ARG A 60 -5.81 -13.53 12.20
C ARG A 60 -4.42 -12.88 12.23
N ARG A 61 -3.44 -13.47 12.93
CA ARG A 61 -2.06 -12.96 12.97
C ARG A 61 -1.39 -13.04 11.61
N GLU A 62 -1.56 -14.16 10.90
CA GLU A 62 -1.02 -14.34 9.55
C GLU A 62 -1.61 -13.33 8.56
N VAL A 63 -2.94 -13.15 8.58
CA VAL A 63 -3.60 -12.15 7.73
C VAL A 63 -3.13 -10.74 8.08
N GLN A 64 -2.97 -10.41 9.36
CA GLN A 64 -2.46 -9.10 9.77
C GLN A 64 -1.03 -8.88 9.27
N GLN A 65 -0.14 -9.87 9.39
CA GLN A 65 1.22 -9.78 8.89
C GLN A 65 1.25 -9.58 7.37
N LEU A 66 0.42 -10.30 6.61
CA LEU A 66 0.30 -10.11 5.16
C LEU A 66 -0.18 -8.70 4.82
N MET A 67 -1.18 -8.19 5.54
CA MET A 67 -1.68 -6.82 5.36
C MET A 67 -0.60 -5.78 5.70
N ASP A 68 0.17 -5.98 6.76
CA ASP A 68 1.26 -5.07 7.16
C ASP A 68 2.38 -5.05 6.09
N THR A 69 2.72 -6.21 5.52
CA THR A 69 3.72 -6.27 4.44
C THR A 69 3.25 -5.59 3.14
N GLU A 70 1.99 -5.79 2.74
CA GLU A 70 1.44 -5.15 1.55
C GLU A 70 1.23 -3.65 1.75
N THR A 71 0.79 -3.21 2.93
CA THR A 71 0.67 -1.77 3.24
C THR A 71 2.04 -1.09 3.23
N ALA A 72 3.09 -1.71 3.77
CA ALA A 72 4.45 -1.19 3.67
C ALA A 72 4.95 -1.10 2.21
N ARG A 73 4.66 -2.12 1.39
CA ARG A 73 5.00 -2.14 -0.03
C ARG A 73 4.30 -1.02 -0.80
N LEU A 74 3.00 -0.84 -0.56
CA LEU A 74 2.20 0.21 -1.19
C LEU A 74 2.69 1.60 -0.73
N GLY A 75 2.99 1.77 0.55
CA GLY A 75 3.56 3.02 1.09
C GLY A 75 4.85 3.40 0.39
N LYS A 76 5.78 2.44 0.20
CA LYS A 76 7.01 2.67 -0.57
C LYS A 76 6.71 3.09 -2.03
N ARG A 77 5.77 2.41 -2.68
CA ARG A 77 5.41 2.71 -4.07
C ARG A 77 4.82 4.11 -4.23
N ILE A 78 4.00 4.56 -3.27
CA ILE A 78 3.45 5.91 -3.25
C ILE A 78 4.59 6.93 -3.17
N THR A 79 5.52 6.77 -2.22
CA THR A 79 6.67 7.67 -2.08
C THR A 79 7.53 7.73 -3.34
N ASP A 80 7.79 6.59 -3.98
CA ASP A 80 8.55 6.53 -5.25
C ASP A 80 7.82 7.30 -6.36
N LEU A 81 6.49 7.15 -6.47
CA LEU A 81 5.68 7.85 -7.46
C LEU A 81 5.60 9.36 -7.19
N GLU A 82 5.51 9.77 -5.92
CA GLU A 82 5.57 11.18 -5.54
C GLU A 82 6.92 11.81 -5.91
N LEU A 83 8.02 11.09 -5.69
CA LEU A 83 9.35 11.55 -6.07
C LEU A 83 9.46 11.71 -7.60
N MET A 84 8.96 10.72 -8.36
CA MET A 84 8.91 10.81 -9.82
C MET A 84 8.06 11.99 -10.29
N LEU A 85 6.91 12.23 -9.64
CA LEU A 85 6.03 13.34 -9.98
C LEU A 85 6.70 14.69 -9.73
N ARG A 86 7.41 14.86 -8.59
CA ARG A 86 8.16 16.09 -8.28
C ARG A 86 9.29 16.36 -9.29
N GLY A 87 9.92 15.31 -9.80
CA GLY A 87 10.95 15.43 -10.84
C GLY A 87 10.41 15.57 -12.26
N SER A 88 9.09 15.38 -12.47
CA SER A 88 8.46 15.49 -13.77
C SER A 88 7.96 16.91 -14.03
N VAL A 89 8.32 17.48 -15.17
CA VAL A 89 7.72 18.73 -15.65
C VAL A 89 6.33 18.41 -16.20
N SER A 90 5.34 19.21 -15.82
CA SER A 90 3.98 19.10 -16.37
C SER A 90 4.04 19.20 -17.89
N LYS A 91 3.25 18.39 -18.61
CA LYS A 91 3.14 18.47 -20.07
C LYS A 91 2.77 19.88 -20.56
N ILE A 92 2.06 20.64 -19.72
CA ILE A 92 1.68 22.03 -20.00
C ILE A 92 2.91 22.93 -19.94
N ASP A 93 3.72 22.80 -18.88
CA ASP A 93 4.91 23.64 -18.67
C ASP A 93 5.99 23.32 -19.71
N ALA A 94 6.22 22.03 -20.00
CA ALA A 94 7.15 21.59 -21.04
C ALA A 94 6.74 22.10 -22.43
N GLU A 95 5.44 22.16 -22.74
CA GLU A 95 4.96 22.74 -24.00
C GLU A 95 5.11 24.25 -24.01
N ALA A 96 4.86 24.94 -22.90
CA ALA A 96 5.09 26.38 -22.78
C ALA A 96 6.57 26.74 -23.01
N GLU A 97 7.50 26.02 -22.38
CA GLU A 97 8.94 26.19 -22.57
C GLU A 97 9.36 25.91 -24.02
N ARG A 98 8.80 24.88 -24.65
CA ARG A 98 9.08 24.57 -26.06
C ARG A 98 8.61 25.67 -27.00
N GLN A 99 7.43 26.23 -26.77
CA GLN A 99 6.89 27.35 -27.57
C GLN A 99 7.76 28.61 -27.41
N GLU A 100 8.18 28.90 -26.18
CA GLU A 100 9.07 30.03 -25.90
C GLU A 100 10.45 29.83 -26.54
N ALA A 101 11.01 28.62 -26.47
CA ALA A 101 12.26 28.27 -27.14
C ALA A 101 12.14 28.42 -28.66
N ALA A 102 11.07 27.94 -29.28
CA ALA A 102 10.84 28.08 -30.71
C ALA A 102 10.75 29.56 -31.14
N ARG A 103 10.10 30.39 -30.33
CA ARG A 103 10.04 31.84 -30.54
C ARG A 103 11.42 32.50 -30.42
N ALA A 104 12.16 32.19 -29.36
CA ALA A 104 13.50 32.72 -29.14
C ALA A 104 14.47 32.31 -30.26
N MET A 105 14.40 31.06 -30.73
CA MET A 105 15.19 30.59 -31.87
C MET A 105 14.86 31.36 -33.14
N ARG A 106 13.57 31.51 -33.48
CA ARG A 106 13.14 32.28 -34.65
C ARG A 106 13.64 33.71 -34.60
N ASN A 107 13.50 34.37 -33.45
CA ASN A 107 13.95 35.75 -33.27
C ASN A 107 15.48 35.85 -33.45
N ARG A 108 16.26 34.95 -32.81
CA ARG A 108 17.72 34.93 -33.00
C ARG A 108 18.14 34.66 -34.44
N CYS A 109 17.44 33.78 -35.16
CA CYS A 109 17.71 33.54 -36.58
C CYS A 109 17.37 34.75 -37.45
N SER A 110 16.27 35.45 -37.14
CA SER A 110 15.91 36.71 -37.80
C SER A 110 16.97 37.77 -37.56
N ASP A 111 17.39 37.97 -36.30
CA ASP A 111 18.41 38.96 -35.94
C ASP A 111 19.76 38.66 -36.59
N ALA A 112 20.15 37.39 -36.67
CA ALA A 112 21.38 36.96 -37.33
C ALA A 112 21.35 37.13 -38.86
N ALA A 113 20.15 37.20 -39.46
CA ALA A 113 19.96 37.41 -40.89
C ALA A 113 19.87 38.91 -41.28
N MET A 114 19.85 39.82 -40.30
CA MET A 114 19.88 41.26 -40.55
C MET A 114 21.20 41.70 -41.18
N ASP A 115 21.15 42.81 -41.93
CA ASP A 115 22.34 43.41 -42.51
C ASP A 115 23.20 44.10 -41.43
N TYR A 116 24.42 44.49 -41.80
CA TYR A 116 25.36 45.18 -40.91
C TYR A 116 24.72 46.42 -40.27
N GLY A 117 24.75 46.51 -38.94
CA GLY A 117 24.05 47.55 -38.18
C GLY A 117 22.65 47.17 -37.70
N CYS A 118 22.28 45.88 -37.71
CA CYS A 118 20.98 45.38 -37.26
C CYS A 118 19.80 45.93 -38.07
N VAL A 119 20.00 46.09 -39.38
CA VAL A 119 18.96 46.57 -40.29
C VAL A 119 18.16 45.38 -40.82
N PRO A 120 16.83 45.32 -40.61
CA PRO A 120 16.00 44.28 -41.18
C PRO A 120 16.05 44.28 -42.71
N ASN A 121 16.14 43.09 -43.29
CA ASN A 121 16.08 42.86 -44.74
C ASN A 121 14.99 41.82 -45.07
N ASN A 122 14.79 41.58 -46.37
CA ASN A 122 13.77 40.63 -46.85
C ASN A 122 13.91 39.23 -46.23
N THR A 123 15.15 38.79 -45.96
CA THR A 123 15.44 37.46 -45.39
C THR A 123 15.10 37.41 -43.91
N SER A 124 15.52 38.41 -43.11
CA SER A 124 15.19 38.46 -41.69
C SER A 124 13.68 38.60 -41.47
N GLU A 125 13.01 39.43 -42.27
CA GLU A 125 11.55 39.60 -42.20
C GLU A 125 10.81 38.31 -42.56
N ALA A 126 11.27 37.60 -43.60
CA ALA A 126 10.71 36.30 -43.98
C ALA A 126 10.87 35.26 -42.86
N ILE A 127 12.02 35.24 -42.17
CA ILE A 127 12.27 34.34 -41.02
C ILE A 127 11.36 34.70 -39.84
N TYR A 128 11.23 35.99 -39.53
CA TYR A 128 10.35 36.45 -38.44
C TYR A 128 8.88 36.10 -38.68
N ALA A 129 8.43 36.16 -39.94
CA ALA A 129 7.08 35.82 -40.36
C ALA A 129 6.78 34.31 -40.32
N LEU A 130 7.78 33.44 -40.17
CA LEU A 130 7.55 32.00 -40.10
C LEU A 130 6.65 31.65 -38.91
N PRO A 131 5.62 30.80 -39.12
CA PRO A 131 4.74 30.38 -38.04
C PRO A 131 5.49 29.54 -37.01
N LEU A 132 5.14 29.71 -35.74
CA LEU A 132 5.67 28.85 -34.68
C LEU A 132 5.07 27.44 -34.80
N PRO A 133 5.79 26.40 -34.33
CA PRO A 133 5.28 25.03 -34.30
C PRO A 133 3.93 24.96 -33.58
N LYS A 134 2.98 24.19 -34.13
CA LYS A 134 1.68 23.99 -33.48
C LYS A 134 1.88 23.31 -32.12
N PRO A 135 1.12 23.71 -31.08
CA PRO A 135 1.27 23.06 -29.80
C PRO A 135 0.78 21.62 -29.85
N LEU A 136 1.47 20.71 -29.16
CA LEU A 136 1.12 19.27 -29.18
C LEU A 136 0.13 18.86 -28.10
N PHE A 137 0.07 19.59 -26.99
CA PHE A 137 -0.66 19.17 -25.78
C PHE A 137 -1.83 20.07 -25.37
N THR A 138 -2.26 21.01 -26.23
CA THR A 138 -3.21 22.09 -25.90
C THR A 138 -4.69 21.72 -25.94
N GLN A 139 -5.09 20.44 -25.92
CA GLN A 139 -6.50 20.04 -25.93
C GLN A 139 -6.94 19.19 -24.73
N THR A 140 -6.47 19.49 -23.52
CA THR A 140 -7.15 19.01 -22.31
C THR A 140 -7.50 20.18 -21.41
N VAL A 141 -8.72 20.68 -21.59
CA VAL A 141 -9.41 21.53 -20.62
C VAL A 141 -9.33 20.81 -19.27
N ARG A 142 -8.73 21.45 -18.23
CA ARG A 142 -8.87 20.95 -16.86
C ARG A 142 -10.36 20.98 -16.50
N PRO A 143 -11.00 19.85 -16.15
CA PRO A 143 -12.33 19.92 -15.55
C PRO A 143 -12.22 20.73 -14.25
N LYS A 144 -13.12 21.70 -14.09
CA LYS A 144 -13.31 22.47 -12.85
C LYS A 144 -13.93 21.59 -11.78
#